data_AF-A0A497ANQ8-F1
#
_entry.id   AF-A0A497ANQ8-F1
#
_cell.length_a   1.000
_cell.length_b   1.000
_cell.length_c   1.000
_cell.angle_alpha   90.00
_cell.angle_beta   90.00
_cell.angle_gamma   90.00
#
_symmetry.space_group_name_H-M   'P 1'
#
loop_
_entity.id
_entity.type
_entity.pdbx_description
1 polymer ?
#
loop_
_entity_poly.entity_id
_entity_poly.type
_entity_poly.pdbx_seq_one_letter_code
_entity_poly.pdbx_strand_id
1 'polypeptide(L)'
;MADEIVVAETATVPTVDVKQSLQAWHAYQQLCRELLTQDDYVTIKGVKARKRSGWAKLRRFLGVTVEIIKETPWETEDDWGWDFVVRAYLPNGRFEDGDGSCSANELLESHIRPTRHNVRAKALTRAKNRATADLIGGGEVSAEELAAAPINGEKQEAKAPHWIENPKVRKRFWRWTRDELGLSSAEVHEALGVESVKDFPGTMQEAKEAIMAYITQRLAEEKRPDVMIHKPMARRVEVLKGEEAAKFREVIENEAAEELYGEGGQA
;
A
#
# COMPACT_ATOMS: atom_id res chain seq x y z
N MET A 1 -14.28 23.61 -61.36
CA MET A 1 -14.99 23.23 -60.14
C MET A 1 -13.92 23.06 -59.08
N ALA A 2 -13.83 23.99 -58.13
CA ALA A 2 -12.84 23.96 -57.08
C ALA A 2 -13.41 23.11 -55.93
N ASP A 3 -12.70 22.05 -55.57
CA ASP A 3 -13.01 21.26 -54.38
C ASP A 3 -12.65 22.08 -53.14
N GLU A 4 -13.67 22.34 -52.33
CA GLU A 4 -13.60 23.05 -51.07
C GLU A 4 -13.11 22.07 -50.00
N ILE A 5 -11.86 22.26 -49.54
CA ILE A 5 -11.27 21.48 -48.45
C ILE A 5 -11.93 21.94 -47.15
N VAL A 6 -12.84 21.13 -46.63
CA VAL A 6 -13.43 21.32 -45.31
C VAL A 6 -12.37 20.96 -44.25
N VAL A 7 -11.77 21.97 -43.65
CA VAL A 7 -10.86 21.82 -42.51
C VAL A 7 -11.69 21.38 -41.31
N ALA A 8 -11.53 20.11 -40.91
CA ALA A 8 -12.20 19.56 -39.73
C ALA A 8 -11.75 20.34 -38.48
N GLU A 9 -12.74 20.83 -37.74
CA GLU A 9 -12.60 21.55 -36.48
C GLU A 9 -11.81 20.70 -35.48
N THR A 10 -10.61 21.17 -35.12
CA THR A 10 -9.75 20.54 -34.11
C THR A 10 -10.49 20.48 -32.79
N ALA A 11 -10.93 19.28 -32.41
CA ALA A 11 -11.53 18.99 -31.11
C ALA A 11 -10.53 19.38 -30.01
N THR A 12 -10.77 20.52 -29.37
CA THR A 12 -9.99 20.96 -28.20
C THR A 12 -10.22 19.96 -27.07
N VAL A 13 -9.15 19.34 -26.59
CA VAL A 13 -9.18 18.48 -25.41
C VAL A 13 -9.78 19.28 -24.26
N PRO A 14 -10.87 18.84 -23.61
CA PRO A 14 -11.45 19.59 -22.51
C PRO A 14 -10.39 19.77 -21.42
N THR A 15 -10.17 21.01 -21.00
CA THR A 15 -9.27 21.34 -19.90
C THR A 15 -9.79 20.65 -18.64
N VAL A 16 -9.05 19.66 -18.15
CA VAL A 16 -9.40 18.90 -16.95
C VAL A 16 -9.35 19.83 -15.74
N ASP A 17 -10.47 19.98 -15.02
CA ASP A 17 -10.47 20.62 -13.71
C ASP A 17 -9.83 19.66 -12.69
N VAL A 18 -8.60 19.99 -12.30
CA VAL A 18 -7.79 19.21 -11.35
C VAL A 18 -8.49 19.08 -10.00
N LYS A 19 -9.13 20.14 -9.50
CA LYS A 19 -9.76 20.14 -8.18
C LYS A 19 -10.99 19.23 -8.17
N GLN A 20 -11.83 19.34 -9.19
CA GLN A 20 -13.01 18.48 -9.33
C GLN A 20 -12.60 17.01 -9.51
N SER A 21 -11.53 16.75 -10.27
CA SER A 21 -11.00 15.40 -10.48
C SER A 21 -10.50 14.76 -9.19
N LEU A 22 -9.77 15.51 -8.36
CA LEU A 22 -9.32 15.04 -7.04
C LEU A 22 -10.48 14.75 -6.10
N GLN A 23 -11.51 15.61 -6.08
CA GLN A 23 -12.72 15.37 -5.29
C GLN A 23 -13.45 14.09 -5.71
N ALA A 24 -13.63 13.88 -7.02
CA ALA A 24 -14.24 12.66 -7.55
C ALA A 24 -13.41 11.41 -7.20
N TRP A 25 -12.08 11.52 -7.26
CA TRP A 25 -11.19 10.44 -6.86
C TRP A 25 -11.29 10.10 -5.37
N HIS A 26 -11.30 11.10 -4.50
CA HIS A 26 -11.48 10.88 -3.06
C HIS A 26 -12.85 10.27 -2.73
N ALA A 27 -13.90 10.69 -3.42
CA ALA A 27 -15.22 10.09 -3.29
C ALA A 27 -15.23 8.61 -3.70
N TYR A 28 -14.55 8.26 -4.79
CA TYR A 28 -14.35 6.86 -5.20
C TYR A 28 -13.58 6.07 -4.14
N GLN A 29 -12.47 6.59 -3.63
CA GLN A 29 -11.69 5.92 -2.59
C GLN A 29 -12.50 5.73 -1.30
N GLN A 30 -13.32 6.71 -0.92
CA GLN A 30 -14.22 6.61 0.22
C GLN A 30 -15.28 5.53 -0.01
N LEU A 31 -15.92 5.53 -1.17
CA LEU A 31 -16.89 4.50 -1.55
C LEU A 31 -16.26 3.11 -1.44
N CYS A 32 -15.05 2.90 -1.97
CA CYS A 32 -14.36 1.61 -1.86
C CYS A 32 -14.13 1.17 -0.41
N ARG A 33 -13.77 2.09 0.49
CA ARG A 33 -13.55 1.78 1.92
C ARG A 33 -14.83 1.43 2.67
N GLU A 34 -15.93 2.11 2.37
CA GLU A 34 -17.21 1.91 3.06
C GLU A 34 -18.02 0.75 2.49
N LEU A 35 -17.96 0.54 1.17
CA LEU A 35 -18.76 -0.47 0.48
C LEU A 35 -18.16 -1.88 0.56
N LEU A 36 -16.83 -1.99 0.49
CA LEU A 36 -16.13 -3.28 0.40
C LEU A 36 -15.74 -3.77 1.80
N THR A 37 -16.18 -4.98 2.14
CA THR A 37 -15.86 -5.62 3.42
C THR A 37 -14.66 -6.54 3.26
N GLN A 38 -14.09 -7.05 4.37
CA GLN A 38 -12.95 -7.98 4.28
C GLN A 38 -13.27 -9.25 3.49
N ASP A 39 -14.54 -9.68 3.48
CA ASP A 39 -14.98 -10.85 2.72
C ASP A 39 -14.84 -10.67 1.21
N ASP A 40 -14.83 -9.43 0.71
CA ASP A 40 -14.65 -9.11 -0.71
C ASP A 40 -13.19 -9.20 -1.15
N TYR A 41 -12.26 -9.41 -0.22
CA TYR A 41 -10.84 -9.52 -0.51
C TYR A 41 -10.32 -10.93 -0.21
N VAL A 42 -9.27 -11.29 -0.93
CA VAL A 42 -8.44 -12.46 -0.64
C VAL A 42 -6.98 -12.04 -0.79
N THR A 43 -6.13 -12.54 0.09
CA THR A 43 -4.69 -12.38 -0.05
C THR A 43 -4.12 -13.57 -0.79
N ILE A 44 -3.60 -13.36 -1.99
CA ILE A 44 -2.97 -14.38 -2.82
C ILE A 44 -1.51 -13.98 -3.02
N LYS A 45 -0.57 -14.85 -2.61
CA LYS A 45 0.88 -14.60 -2.74
C LYS A 45 1.33 -13.25 -2.12
N GLY A 46 0.71 -12.83 -1.01
CA GLY A 46 1.02 -11.58 -0.31
C GLY A 46 0.34 -10.33 -0.89
N VAL A 47 -0.34 -10.45 -2.03
CA VAL A 47 -1.09 -9.34 -2.66
C VAL A 47 -2.57 -9.43 -2.26
N LYS A 48 -3.10 -8.34 -1.71
CA LYS A 48 -4.53 -8.22 -1.40
C LYS A 48 -5.30 -7.95 -2.68
N ALA A 49 -6.15 -8.89 -3.08
CA ALA A 49 -6.89 -8.84 -4.33
C ALA A 49 -8.41 -8.85 -4.08
N ARG A 50 -9.16 -8.12 -4.91
CA ARG A 50 -10.63 -8.14 -4.87
C ARG A 50 -11.15 -9.41 -5.53
N LYS A 51 -12.06 -10.10 -4.82
CA LYS A 51 -12.84 -11.23 -5.35
C LYS A 51 -13.93 -10.73 -6.30
N ARG A 52 -14.53 -11.66 -7.05
CA ARG A 52 -15.76 -11.43 -7.83
C ARG A 52 -16.85 -10.63 -7.09
N SER A 53 -17.05 -10.82 -5.78
CA SER A 53 -18.07 -10.11 -5.00
C SER A 53 -17.78 -8.61 -4.91
N GLY A 54 -16.52 -8.23 -4.65
CA GLY A 54 -16.10 -6.83 -4.60
C GLY A 54 -16.29 -6.13 -5.94
N TRP A 55 -15.87 -6.77 -7.03
CA TRP A 55 -16.11 -6.25 -8.39
C TRP A 55 -17.59 -6.13 -8.74
N ALA A 56 -18.43 -7.09 -8.29
CA ALA A 56 -19.88 -7.01 -8.50
C ALA A 56 -20.51 -5.83 -7.75
N LYS A 57 -20.10 -5.55 -6.51
CA LYS A 57 -20.55 -4.37 -5.75
C LYS A 57 -20.17 -3.08 -6.48
N LEU A 58 -18.90 -2.95 -6.91
CA LEU A 58 -18.45 -1.75 -7.61
C LEU A 58 -19.23 -1.52 -8.91
N ARG A 59 -19.45 -2.56 -9.72
CA ARG A 59 -20.28 -2.45 -10.92
C ARG A 59 -21.68 -1.93 -10.59
N ARG A 60 -22.31 -2.48 -9.55
CA ARG A 60 -23.67 -2.10 -9.13
C ARG A 60 -23.79 -0.63 -8.72
N PHE A 61 -22.80 -0.11 -7.99
CA PHE A 61 -22.83 1.25 -7.44
C PHE A 61 -22.31 2.31 -8.41
N LEU A 62 -21.31 1.98 -9.24
CA LEU A 62 -20.80 2.88 -10.28
C LEU A 62 -21.63 2.84 -11.57
N GLY A 63 -22.66 1.99 -11.62
CA GLY A 63 -23.54 1.86 -12.78
C GLY A 63 -22.85 1.22 -13.99
N VAL A 64 -21.83 0.39 -13.75
CA VAL A 64 -21.10 -0.29 -14.83
C VAL A 64 -21.95 -1.43 -15.38
N THR A 65 -22.22 -1.38 -16.68
CA THR A 65 -22.81 -2.49 -17.43
C THR A 65 -21.74 -3.25 -18.19
N VAL A 66 -21.99 -4.51 -18.52
CA VAL A 66 -21.02 -5.35 -19.24
C VAL A 66 -21.70 -6.09 -20.38
N GLU A 67 -20.99 -6.21 -21.50
CA GLU A 67 -21.41 -6.89 -22.71
C GLU A 67 -20.34 -7.89 -23.14
N ILE A 68 -20.76 -9.10 -23.55
CA ILE A 68 -19.83 -10.09 -24.09
C ILE A 68 -19.66 -9.81 -25.58
N ILE A 69 -18.47 -9.39 -25.98
CA ILE A 69 -18.13 -9.07 -27.37
C ILE A 69 -17.72 -10.34 -28.12
N LYS A 70 -16.93 -11.19 -27.47
CA LYS A 70 -16.44 -12.43 -28.06
C LYS A 70 -16.42 -13.54 -27.02
N GLU A 71 -16.87 -14.71 -27.43
CA GLU A 71 -16.72 -15.98 -26.72
C GLU A 71 -16.12 -16.98 -27.70
N THR A 72 -15.00 -17.61 -27.34
CA THR A 72 -14.31 -18.56 -28.20
C THR A 72 -13.87 -19.77 -27.39
N PRO A 73 -14.57 -20.92 -27.51
CA PRO A 73 -14.03 -22.18 -27.03
C PRO A 73 -12.85 -22.61 -27.91
N TRP A 74 -11.83 -23.19 -27.30
CA TRP A 74 -10.71 -23.80 -28.00
C TRP A 74 -10.36 -25.15 -27.38
N GLU A 75 -9.78 -26.03 -28.18
CA GLU A 75 -9.38 -27.37 -27.80
C GLU A 75 -8.10 -27.73 -28.57
N THR A 76 -7.13 -28.27 -27.85
CA THR A 76 -5.87 -28.82 -28.38
C THR A 76 -5.85 -30.32 -28.08
N GLU A 77 -4.81 -31.02 -28.53
CA GLU A 77 -4.65 -32.45 -28.22
C GLU A 77 -4.50 -32.71 -26.70
N ASP A 78 -3.95 -31.74 -25.96
CA ASP A 78 -3.57 -31.88 -24.56
C ASP A 78 -4.44 -31.10 -23.56
N ASP A 79 -5.16 -30.06 -23.99
CA ASP A 79 -5.95 -29.19 -23.11
C ASP A 79 -7.13 -28.57 -23.86
N TRP A 80 -8.06 -27.97 -23.11
CA TRP A 80 -9.16 -27.20 -23.69
C TRP A 80 -9.50 -26.02 -22.81
N GLY A 81 -10.09 -24.99 -23.40
CA GLY A 81 -10.33 -23.74 -22.69
C GLY A 81 -11.33 -22.84 -23.37
N TRP A 82 -11.50 -21.68 -22.76
CA TRP A 82 -12.38 -20.62 -23.23
C TRP A 82 -11.65 -19.29 -23.16
N ASP A 83 -11.79 -18.51 -24.22
CA ASP A 83 -11.37 -17.12 -24.28
C ASP A 83 -12.59 -16.21 -24.40
N PHE A 84 -12.57 -15.10 -23.67
CA PHE A 84 -13.60 -14.08 -23.69
C PHE A 84 -13.00 -12.71 -23.93
N VAL A 85 -13.74 -11.88 -24.68
CA VAL A 85 -13.56 -10.43 -24.72
C VAL A 85 -14.87 -9.81 -24.23
N VAL A 86 -14.79 -8.99 -23.20
CA VAL A 86 -15.93 -8.34 -22.56
C VAL A 86 -15.70 -6.83 -22.59
N ARG A 87 -16.73 -6.08 -22.96
CA ARG A 87 -16.76 -4.63 -22.86
C ARG A 87 -17.50 -4.21 -21.60
N ALA A 88 -16.90 -3.32 -20.82
CA ALA A 88 -17.56 -2.65 -19.71
C ALA A 88 -17.92 -1.23 -20.14
N TYR A 89 -19.09 -0.72 -19.72
CA TYR A 89 -19.55 0.65 -20.00
C TYR A 89 -19.87 1.38 -18.71
N LEU A 90 -19.54 2.68 -18.65
CA LEU A 90 -20.02 3.60 -17.64
C LEU A 90 -21.21 4.42 -18.18
N PRO A 91 -22.07 4.96 -17.29
CA PRO A 91 -23.22 5.78 -17.71
C PRO A 91 -22.84 7.04 -18.51
N ASN A 92 -21.60 7.50 -18.40
CA ASN A 92 -21.07 8.64 -19.17
C ASN A 92 -20.60 8.26 -20.59
N GLY A 93 -20.81 7.01 -21.01
CA GLY A 93 -20.43 6.52 -22.35
C GLY A 93 -18.99 6.06 -22.48
N ARG A 94 -18.15 6.19 -21.43
CA ARG A 94 -16.82 5.57 -21.43
C ARG A 94 -16.95 4.06 -21.43
N PHE A 95 -16.09 3.39 -22.18
CA PHE A 95 -16.00 1.95 -22.21
C PHE A 95 -14.56 1.48 -22.19
N GLU A 96 -14.35 0.25 -21.73
CA GLU A 96 -13.08 -0.46 -21.87
C GLU A 96 -13.34 -1.93 -22.19
N ASP A 97 -12.43 -2.52 -22.97
CA ASP A 97 -12.44 -3.94 -23.32
C ASP A 97 -11.46 -4.71 -22.45
N GLY A 98 -11.90 -5.82 -21.89
CA GLY A 98 -11.08 -6.74 -21.11
C GLY A 98 -11.15 -8.15 -21.66
N ASP A 99 -10.00 -8.78 -21.79
CA ASP A 99 -9.86 -10.18 -22.17
C ASP A 99 -9.75 -11.09 -20.94
N GLY A 100 -10.10 -12.37 -21.12
CA GLY A 100 -9.93 -13.38 -20.10
C GLY A 100 -9.98 -14.78 -20.66
N SER A 101 -8.94 -15.56 -20.36
CA SER A 101 -8.82 -16.96 -20.75
C SER A 101 -8.82 -17.86 -19.51
N CYS A 102 -9.23 -19.11 -19.67
CA CYS A 102 -9.04 -20.17 -18.69
C CYS A 102 -9.00 -21.52 -19.41
N SER A 103 -8.08 -22.39 -19.01
CA SER A 103 -8.00 -23.76 -19.49
C SER A 103 -8.46 -24.77 -18.43
N ALA A 104 -8.74 -25.99 -18.87
CA ALA A 104 -9.12 -27.09 -17.99
C ALA A 104 -7.96 -27.48 -17.06
N ASN A 105 -6.73 -27.51 -17.59
CA ASN A 105 -5.55 -27.83 -16.79
C ASN A 105 -5.33 -26.84 -15.63
N GLU A 106 -5.58 -25.55 -15.87
CA GLU A 106 -5.47 -24.51 -14.84
C GLU A 106 -6.43 -24.73 -13.64
N LEU A 107 -7.62 -25.30 -13.90
CA LEU A 107 -8.55 -25.66 -12.83
C LEU A 107 -8.11 -26.90 -12.05
N LEU A 108 -7.48 -27.87 -12.72
CA LEU A 108 -6.94 -29.06 -12.08
C LEU A 108 -5.86 -28.68 -11.05
N GLU A 109 -4.95 -27.77 -11.41
CA GLU A 109 -3.93 -27.22 -10.50
C GLU A 109 -4.57 -26.54 -9.28
N SER A 110 -5.72 -25.89 -9.50
CA SER A 110 -6.52 -25.24 -8.46
C SER A 110 -7.39 -26.20 -7.63
N HIS A 111 -7.29 -27.52 -7.84
CA HIS A 111 -8.11 -28.56 -7.19
C HIS A 111 -9.62 -28.40 -7.43
N ILE A 112 -10.00 -27.74 -8.54
CA ILE A 112 -11.40 -27.56 -8.96
C ILE A 112 -11.67 -28.51 -10.11
N ARG A 113 -12.84 -29.17 -10.10
CA ARG A 113 -13.22 -30.05 -11.23
C ARG A 113 -13.32 -29.23 -12.52
N PRO A 114 -12.59 -29.59 -13.59
CA PRO A 114 -12.61 -28.85 -14.86
C PRO A 114 -13.84 -29.22 -15.68
N THR A 115 -15.02 -28.77 -15.23
CA THR A 115 -16.24 -28.89 -16.05
C THR A 115 -16.29 -27.74 -17.05
N ARG A 116 -16.94 -27.93 -18.20
CA ARG A 116 -17.14 -26.84 -19.20
C ARG A 116 -17.75 -25.59 -18.55
N HIS A 117 -18.65 -25.78 -17.59
CA HIS A 117 -19.23 -24.69 -16.81
C HIS A 117 -18.17 -23.92 -16.03
N ASN A 118 -17.31 -24.62 -15.28
CA ASN A 118 -16.31 -23.98 -14.42
C ASN A 118 -15.24 -23.24 -15.23
N VAL A 119 -14.71 -23.85 -16.29
CA VAL A 119 -13.69 -23.23 -17.16
C VAL A 119 -14.25 -21.97 -17.81
N ARG A 120 -15.42 -22.09 -18.45
CA ARG A 120 -16.12 -20.96 -19.07
C ARG A 120 -16.43 -19.84 -18.07
N ALA A 121 -16.93 -20.20 -16.88
CA ALA A 121 -17.28 -19.23 -15.84
C ALA A 121 -16.06 -18.48 -15.30
N LYS A 122 -14.91 -19.16 -15.16
CA LYS A 122 -13.67 -18.54 -14.70
C LYS A 122 -13.09 -17.59 -15.74
N ALA A 123 -13.02 -18.01 -17.01
CA ALA A 123 -12.60 -17.15 -18.12
C ALA A 123 -13.48 -15.88 -18.23
N LEU A 124 -14.80 -16.06 -18.20
CA LEU A 124 -15.75 -14.93 -18.23
C LEU A 124 -15.61 -14.00 -17.02
N THR A 125 -15.34 -14.55 -15.83
CA THR A 125 -15.17 -13.74 -14.61
C THR A 125 -13.91 -12.89 -14.70
N ARG A 126 -12.80 -13.43 -15.24
CA ARG A 126 -11.57 -12.66 -15.49
C ARG A 126 -11.81 -11.50 -16.45
N ALA A 127 -12.36 -11.79 -17.63
CA ALA A 127 -12.63 -10.77 -18.64
C ALA A 127 -13.51 -9.64 -18.07
N LYS A 128 -14.57 -10.00 -17.34
CA LYS A 128 -15.45 -9.03 -16.67
C LYS A 128 -14.73 -8.20 -15.60
N ASN A 129 -13.87 -8.81 -14.80
CA ASN A 129 -13.18 -8.11 -13.72
C ASN A 129 -12.09 -7.19 -14.29
N ARG A 130 -11.33 -7.64 -15.30
CA ARG A 130 -10.35 -6.83 -16.03
C ARG A 130 -10.99 -5.62 -16.69
N ALA A 131 -12.01 -5.82 -17.52
CA ALA A 131 -12.74 -4.73 -18.17
C ALA A 131 -13.28 -3.70 -17.15
N THR A 132 -13.77 -4.18 -15.99
CA THR A 132 -14.24 -3.29 -14.93
C THR A 132 -13.09 -2.53 -14.27
N ALA A 133 -11.98 -3.21 -13.96
CA ALA A 133 -10.83 -2.64 -13.27
C ALA A 133 -10.17 -1.54 -14.10
N ASP A 134 -9.97 -1.78 -15.39
CA ASP A 134 -9.37 -0.81 -16.32
C ASP A 134 -10.30 0.40 -16.50
N LEU A 135 -11.60 0.17 -16.66
CA LEU A 135 -12.59 1.24 -16.83
C LEU A 135 -12.67 2.20 -15.64
N ILE A 136 -12.62 1.69 -14.41
CA ILE A 136 -12.76 2.49 -13.19
C ILE A 136 -11.43 3.03 -12.64
N GLY A 137 -10.31 2.76 -13.33
CA GLY A 137 -8.98 3.17 -12.88
C GLY A 137 -8.51 2.43 -11.63
N GLY A 138 -8.97 1.18 -11.46
CA GLY A 138 -8.65 0.35 -10.30
C GLY A 138 -7.21 -0.14 -10.30
N GLY A 139 -6.60 -0.41 -11.46
CA GLY A 139 -5.21 -0.87 -11.63
C GLY A 139 -4.82 -2.17 -10.91
N GLU A 140 -5.69 -2.69 -10.06
CA GLU A 140 -5.51 -3.89 -9.25
C GLU A 140 -5.85 -5.14 -10.07
N VAL A 141 -4.90 -6.08 -10.15
CA VAL A 141 -5.09 -7.41 -10.74
C VAL A 141 -6.13 -8.19 -9.93
N SER A 142 -7.08 -8.84 -10.60
CA SER A 142 -8.17 -9.55 -9.92
C SER A 142 -7.66 -10.78 -9.15
N ALA A 143 -8.39 -11.20 -8.12
CA ALA A 143 -8.04 -12.42 -7.38
C ALA A 143 -7.93 -13.65 -8.29
N GLU A 144 -8.83 -13.77 -9.27
CA GLU A 144 -8.86 -14.87 -10.21
C GLU A 144 -7.65 -14.88 -11.17
N GLU A 145 -7.02 -13.74 -11.42
CA GLU A 145 -5.82 -13.60 -12.24
C GLU A 145 -4.55 -13.89 -11.43
N LEU A 146 -4.45 -13.37 -10.21
CA LEU A 146 -3.33 -13.65 -9.31
C LEU A 146 -3.24 -15.13 -8.92
N ALA A 147 -4.39 -15.82 -8.85
CA ALA A 147 -4.46 -17.25 -8.60
C ALA A 147 -3.85 -18.09 -9.75
N ALA A 148 -3.85 -17.59 -10.99
CA ALA A 148 -3.39 -18.33 -12.17
C ALA A 148 -2.07 -17.84 -12.77
N ALA A 149 -1.56 -16.69 -12.34
CA ALA A 149 -0.22 -16.26 -12.76
C ALA A 149 0.83 -17.31 -12.34
N PRO A 150 1.74 -17.74 -13.24
CA PRO A 150 2.86 -18.60 -12.88
C PRO A 150 3.71 -17.95 -11.78
N ILE A 151 4.46 -18.75 -11.03
CA ILE A 151 5.39 -18.27 -9.99
C ILE A 151 6.60 -17.59 -10.66
N ASN A 152 6.40 -16.52 -11.42
CA ASN A 152 7.47 -15.59 -11.73
C ASN A 152 7.43 -14.49 -10.68
N GLY A 153 8.25 -14.72 -9.65
CA GLY A 153 8.43 -13.80 -8.55
C GLY A 153 9.16 -12.55 -8.99
N GLU A 154 8.43 -11.56 -9.46
CA GLU A 154 8.69 -10.21 -8.99
C GLU A 154 7.83 -10.05 -7.73
N LYS A 155 8.40 -10.46 -6.59
CA LYS A 155 7.89 -10.04 -5.30
C LYS A 155 7.91 -8.52 -5.32
N GLN A 156 6.76 -7.88 -5.46
CA GLN A 156 6.61 -6.54 -4.90
C GLN A 156 7.01 -6.70 -3.43
N GLU A 157 8.14 -6.13 -3.04
CA GLU A 157 8.59 -6.12 -1.65
C GLU A 157 7.45 -5.53 -0.83
N ALA A 158 6.72 -6.40 -0.14
CA ALA A 158 5.87 -5.96 0.96
C ALA A 158 6.83 -5.24 1.91
N LYS A 159 6.75 -3.90 1.93
CA LYS A 159 7.53 -3.07 2.85
C LYS A 159 7.45 -3.76 4.21
N ALA A 160 8.61 -4.13 4.77
CA ALA A 160 8.66 -4.78 6.07
C ALA A 160 7.81 -3.96 7.06
N PRO A 161 7.00 -4.61 7.93
CA PRO A 161 6.17 -3.89 8.87
C PRO A 161 7.02 -2.88 9.63
N HIS A 162 6.60 -1.62 9.62
CA HIS A 162 7.35 -0.52 10.21
C HIS A 162 7.72 -0.87 11.65
N TRP A 163 8.93 -0.55 12.12
CA TRP A 163 9.46 -1.02 13.42
C TRP A 163 8.56 -0.66 14.62
N ILE A 164 7.77 0.43 14.50
CA ILE A 164 6.77 0.86 15.50
C ILE A 164 5.52 -0.05 15.57
N GLU A 165 5.29 -0.91 14.58
CA GLU A 165 4.16 -1.86 14.58
C GLU A 165 4.40 -3.02 15.54
N ASN A 166 5.67 -3.31 15.89
CA ASN A 166 5.99 -4.27 16.93
C ASN A 166 5.58 -3.71 18.31
N PRO A 167 4.61 -4.34 19.02
CA PRO A 167 4.07 -3.80 20.28
C PRO A 167 5.12 -3.67 21.39
N LYS A 168 6.16 -4.52 21.39
CA LYS A 168 7.26 -4.44 22.38
C LYS A 168 8.15 -3.23 22.08
N VAL A 169 8.50 -3.03 20.82
CA VAL A 169 9.34 -1.91 20.36
C VAL A 169 8.63 -0.58 20.59
N ARG A 170 7.35 -0.48 20.21
CA ARG A 170 6.53 0.71 20.44
C ARG A 170 6.46 1.12 21.90
N LYS A 171 6.22 0.15 22.80
CA LYS A 171 6.17 0.42 24.25
C LYS A 171 7.53 0.90 24.77
N ARG A 172 8.64 0.29 24.32
CA ARG A 172 9.99 0.71 24.72
C ARG A 172 10.33 2.12 24.21
N PHE A 173 9.99 2.43 22.96
CA PHE A 173 10.22 3.73 22.34
C PHE A 173 9.50 4.86 23.08
N TRP A 174 8.19 4.72 23.30
CA TRP A 174 7.41 5.76 24.01
C TRP A 174 7.78 5.89 25.48
N ARG A 175 8.23 4.79 26.11
CA ARG A 175 8.77 4.85 27.47
C ARG A 175 10.07 5.65 27.52
N TRP A 176 10.98 5.40 26.59
CA TRP A 176 12.23 6.13 26.46
C TRP A 176 11.99 7.64 26.22
N THR A 177 11.16 8.02 25.25
CA THR A 177 10.88 9.44 24.96
C THR A 177 10.23 10.18 26.14
N ARG A 178 9.34 9.50 26.88
CA ARG A 178 8.60 10.11 28.00
C ARG A 178 9.39 10.11 29.31
N ASP A 179 9.99 8.98 29.66
CA ASP A 179 10.58 8.76 30.99
C ASP A 179 12.05 9.23 31.04
N GLU A 180 12.82 9.10 29.96
CA GLU A 180 14.23 9.51 29.92
C GLU A 180 14.44 10.92 29.34
N LEU A 181 13.66 11.28 28.32
CA LEU A 181 13.78 12.59 27.65
C LEU A 181 12.73 13.61 28.09
N GLY A 182 11.69 13.19 28.81
CA GLY A 182 10.62 14.08 29.27
C GLY A 182 9.76 14.68 28.14
N LEU A 183 9.87 14.17 26.91
CA LEU A 183 9.19 14.72 25.74
C LEU A 183 7.75 14.25 25.64
N SER A 184 6.87 15.16 25.24
CA SER A 184 5.50 14.82 24.86
C SER A 184 5.45 14.17 23.47
N SER A 185 4.35 13.46 23.19
CA SER A 185 4.12 12.86 21.87
C SER A 185 4.14 13.90 20.74
N ALA A 186 3.70 15.14 21.00
CA ALA A 186 3.69 16.21 20.02
C ALA A 186 5.11 16.70 19.69
N GLU A 187 5.98 16.82 20.70
CA GLU A 187 7.38 17.22 20.49
C GLU A 187 8.19 16.14 19.79
N VAL A 188 7.86 14.86 20.02
CA VAL A 188 8.45 13.74 19.27
C VAL A 188 8.07 13.82 17.78
N HIS A 189 6.82 14.18 17.47
CA HIS A 189 6.37 14.36 16.09
C HIS A 189 7.03 15.57 15.42
N GLU A 190 7.17 16.68 16.15
CA GLU A 190 7.89 17.88 15.71
C GLU A 190 9.36 17.57 15.42
N ALA A 191 10.04 16.86 16.33
CA ALA A 191 11.45 16.48 16.20
C ALA A 191 11.70 15.57 14.99
N LEU A 192 10.75 14.71 14.66
CA LEU A 192 10.83 13.81 13.52
C LEU A 192 10.28 14.41 12.21
N GLY A 193 9.63 15.58 12.27
CA GLY A 193 9.01 16.23 11.11
C GLY A 193 7.84 15.45 10.51
N VAL A 194 7.16 14.61 11.29
CA VAL A 194 6.09 13.72 10.82
C VAL A 194 4.81 13.88 11.67
N GLU A 195 3.64 13.71 11.05
CA GLU A 195 2.36 13.73 11.77
C GLU A 195 2.18 12.51 12.68
N SER A 196 2.78 11.38 12.30
CA SER A 196 2.85 10.16 13.09
C SER A 196 4.23 9.51 12.99
N VAL A 197 4.70 8.91 14.09
CA VAL A 197 5.94 8.09 14.10
C VAL A 197 5.89 6.93 13.09
N LYS A 198 4.69 6.52 12.64
CA LYS A 198 4.49 5.52 11.59
C LYS A 198 4.92 5.98 10.19
N ASP A 199 4.95 7.29 9.98
CA ASP A 199 5.26 7.89 8.69
C ASP A 199 6.75 8.20 8.56
N PHE A 200 7.54 7.91 9.60
CA PHE A 200 8.98 8.07 9.57
C PHE A 200 9.62 7.04 8.64
N PRO A 201 10.35 7.44 7.59
CA PRO A 201 10.86 6.51 6.58
C PRO A 201 12.08 5.71 7.04
N GLY A 202 12.71 6.11 8.15
CA GLY A 202 13.97 5.55 8.62
C GLY A 202 13.86 4.47 9.68
N THR A 203 15.01 3.99 10.13
CA THR A 203 15.11 3.00 11.21
C THR A 203 14.82 3.61 12.58
N MET A 204 14.57 2.76 13.59
CA MET A 204 14.39 3.22 14.97
C MET A 204 15.61 4.01 15.48
N GLN A 205 16.84 3.64 15.07
CA GLN A 205 18.06 4.32 15.49
C GLN A 205 18.12 5.75 14.93
N GLU A 206 17.84 5.90 13.64
CA GLU A 206 17.77 7.22 12.98
C GLU A 206 16.71 8.12 13.62
N ALA A 207 15.55 7.55 13.99
CA ALA A 207 14.52 8.30 14.72
C ALA A 207 15.02 8.78 16.09
N LYS A 208 15.77 7.94 16.82
CA LYS A 208 16.35 8.34 18.11
C LYS A 208 17.41 9.43 17.94
N GLU A 209 18.27 9.31 16.93
CA GLU A 209 19.29 10.31 16.62
C GLU A 209 18.69 11.66 16.24
N ALA A 210 17.64 11.66 15.41
CA ALA A 210 16.90 12.88 15.06
C ALA A 210 16.30 13.57 16.29
N ILE A 211 15.69 12.81 17.20
CA ILE A 211 15.16 13.35 18.47
C ILE A 211 16.28 13.92 19.34
N MET A 212 17.41 13.23 19.46
CA MET A 212 18.56 13.73 20.24
C MET A 212 19.18 14.98 19.62
N ALA A 213 19.26 15.05 18.30
CA ALA A 213 19.74 16.22 17.58
C ALA A 213 18.81 17.43 17.81
N TYR A 214 17.50 17.21 17.78
CA TYR A 214 16.49 18.24 18.08
C TYR A 214 16.63 18.80 19.51
N ILE A 215 16.78 17.91 20.50
CA ILE A 215 17.01 18.33 21.91
C ILE A 215 18.32 19.12 22.02
N THR A 216 19.39 18.64 21.37
CA THR A 216 20.70 19.32 21.40
C THR A 216 20.62 20.71 20.77
N GLN A 217 19.90 20.85 19.65
CA GLN A 217 19.67 22.14 19.01
C GLN A 217 18.85 23.08 19.90
N ARG A 218 17.75 22.61 20.50
CA ARG A 218 16.96 23.40 21.46
C ARG A 218 17.77 23.89 22.65
N LEU A 219 18.60 23.01 23.23
CA LEU A 219 19.49 23.36 24.34
C LEU A 219 20.61 24.34 23.92
N ALA A 220 21.05 24.30 22.66
CA ALA A 220 22.02 25.24 22.11
C ALA A 220 21.39 26.62 21.83
N GLU A 221 20.13 26.65 21.39
CA GLU A 221 19.34 27.88 21.20
C GLU A 221 19.03 28.55 22.54
N GLU A 222 18.70 27.78 23.58
CA GLU A 222 18.45 28.28 24.94
C GLU A 222 19.72 28.87 25.60
N LYS A 223 20.91 28.49 25.13
CA LYS A 223 22.21 29.01 25.59
C LYS A 223 22.70 30.26 24.85
N ARG A 224 21.96 30.81 23.87
CA ARG A 224 22.27 32.12 23.27
C ARG A 224 21.72 33.25 24.17
N PRO A 225 22.56 34.01 24.87
CA PRO A 225 22.10 35.07 25.76
C PRO A 225 21.85 36.37 24.97
N ASP A 226 20.82 36.39 24.12
CA ASP A 226 20.12 37.63 23.76
C ASP A 226 18.92 37.29 22.85
N VAL A 227 17.73 37.18 23.45
CA VAL A 227 16.51 37.95 23.14
C VAL A 227 15.48 37.60 24.22
N MET A 228 14.96 38.65 24.86
CA MET A 228 14.06 38.63 26.01
C MET A 228 12.58 38.31 25.64
N ILE A 229 11.94 37.46 26.48
CA ILE A 229 10.49 37.43 26.90
C ILE A 229 9.54 36.62 25.96
N HIS A 230 8.73 35.61 26.37
CA HIS A 230 7.90 35.46 27.60
C HIS A 230 7.53 34.01 28.03
N LYS A 231 7.57 33.82 29.37
CA LYS A 231 6.84 32.92 30.31
C LYS A 231 7.24 31.44 30.55
N PRO A 232 7.15 30.96 31.82
CA PRO A 232 7.92 29.83 32.32
C PRO A 232 7.10 28.55 32.53
N MET A 233 7.78 27.40 32.55
CA MET A 233 7.41 26.29 33.43
C MET A 233 8.63 25.77 34.20
N ALA A 234 8.38 25.51 35.46
CA ALA A 234 9.38 25.38 36.52
C ALA A 234 9.80 23.92 36.76
N ARG A 235 11.12 23.76 36.97
CA ARG A 235 11.84 22.78 37.83
C ARG A 235 11.68 21.28 37.46
N ARG A 236 12.74 20.47 37.38
CA ARG A 236 14.00 20.45 38.14
C ARG A 236 15.02 19.63 37.34
N VAL A 237 16.08 20.26 36.84
CA VAL A 237 17.25 19.57 36.27
C VAL A 237 18.25 19.38 37.40
N GLU A 238 18.36 18.17 37.93
CA GLU A 238 19.55 17.76 38.68
C GLU A 238 20.40 16.88 37.76
N VAL A 239 21.58 17.41 37.49
CA VAL A 239 22.57 16.99 36.49
C VAL A 239 23.18 15.65 36.90
N LEU A 240 22.97 14.60 36.09
CA LEU A 240 23.82 13.41 36.14
C LEU A 240 25.14 13.75 35.44
N LYS A 241 26.18 13.88 36.27
CA LYS A 241 27.55 14.22 35.89
C LYS A 241 28.19 13.06 35.13
N GLY A 242 29.14 13.40 34.26
CA GLY A 242 29.74 12.58 33.21
C GLY A 242 30.48 11.29 33.59
N GLU A 243 30.31 10.73 34.80
CA GLU A 243 30.91 9.46 35.19
C GLU A 243 30.02 8.24 34.90
N GLU A 244 28.69 8.38 34.88
CA GLU A 244 27.78 7.27 34.54
C GLU A 244 27.70 6.98 33.04
N ALA A 245 27.90 8.00 32.19
CA ALA A 245 27.94 7.83 30.73
C ALA A 245 29.17 7.03 30.26
N ALA A 246 30.27 7.06 31.02
CA ALA A 246 31.48 6.27 30.72
C ALA A 246 31.29 4.79 31.13
N LYS A 247 30.71 4.54 32.31
CA LYS A 247 30.40 3.17 32.76
C LYS A 247 29.36 2.47 31.88
N PHE A 248 28.43 3.22 31.29
CA PHE A 248 27.41 2.64 30.40
C PHE A 248 27.95 2.28 29.01
N ARG A 249 28.98 3.00 28.51
CA ARG A 249 29.68 2.62 27.27
C ARG A 249 30.48 1.32 27.44
N GLU A 250 31.10 1.12 28.59
CA GLU A 250 31.88 -0.09 28.91
C GLU A 250 30.98 -1.34 29.07
N VAL A 251 29.74 -1.20 29.55
CA VAL A 251 28.77 -2.30 29.61
C VAL A 251 28.26 -2.68 28.22
N ILE A 252 27.99 -1.69 27.35
CA ILE A 252 27.51 -1.93 25.99
C ILE A 252 28.60 -2.57 25.11
N GLU A 253 29.87 -2.20 25.27
CA GLU A 253 30.97 -2.83 24.53
C GLU A 253 31.23 -4.28 24.98
N ASN A 254 30.98 -4.61 26.26
CA ASN A 254 31.11 -5.98 26.76
C ASN A 254 29.93 -6.88 26.36
N GLU A 255 28.69 -6.37 26.34
CA GLU A 255 27.52 -7.13 25.85
C GLU A 255 27.57 -7.36 24.34
N ALA A 256 28.09 -6.40 23.56
CA ALA A 256 28.29 -6.57 22.11
C ALA A 256 29.40 -7.60 21.78
N ALA A 257 30.37 -7.79 22.67
CA ALA A 257 31.44 -8.78 22.49
C ALA A 257 31.00 -10.22 22.81
N GLU A 258 30.09 -10.41 23.78
CA GLU A 258 29.51 -11.73 24.11
C GLU A 258 28.60 -12.25 22.99
N GLU A 259 27.85 -11.37 22.30
CA GLU A 259 27.01 -11.75 21.15
C GLU A 259 27.81 -12.04 19.86
N LEU A 260 29.08 -11.62 19.76
CA LEU A 260 29.91 -11.80 18.56
C LEU A 260 30.83 -13.05 18.60
N TYR A 261 31.01 -13.70 19.76
CA TYR A 261 31.87 -14.90 19.90
C TYR A 261 31.26 -16.09 20.67
N GLY A 262 30.00 -16.00 21.10
CA GLY A 262 29.36 -17.02 21.93
C GLY A 262 28.41 -17.98 21.19
N GLU A 263 28.85 -18.68 20.13
CA GLU A 263 28.32 -20.02 19.77
C GLU A 263 29.17 -20.64 18.64
N GLY A 264 30.31 -21.19 19.05
CA GLY A 264 31.19 -21.97 18.19
C GLY A 264 32.09 -22.88 19.01
N GLY A 265 31.54 -23.97 19.57
CA GLY A 265 32.38 -25.04 20.10
C GLY A 265 31.75 -26.00 21.12
N GLN A 266 31.40 -27.19 20.61
CA GLN A 266 31.44 -28.51 21.28
C GLN A 266 30.33 -28.91 22.27
N ALA A 267 29.38 -29.72 21.78
CA ALA A 267 29.36 -31.18 22.01
C ALA A 267 28.55 -31.87 20.90
#